data_AF-A0A818JGF3-F1
#
_entry.id   AF-A0A818JGF3-F1
#
_cell.length_a   1.000
_cell.length_b   1.000
_cell.length_c   1.000
_cell.angle_alpha   90.00
_cell.angle_beta   90.00
_cell.angle_gamma   90.00
#
_symmetry.space_group_name_H-M   'P 1'
#
loop_
_entity.id
_entity.type
_entity.pdbx_description
1 polymer ?
#
loop_
_entity_poly.entity_id
_entity_poly.type
_entity_poly.pdbx_seq_one_letter_code
_entity_poly.pdbx_strand_id
1 'polypeptide(L)'
;MLNSIINNTATPITRTMQSVVCQYVPELKRPNAISLGHIFELRGYWQSYLHFHKHSYELQNHIFVARQPVIEKVSKLFINIYEQQFNFRPQFSLDNHQLFKKQLAESKRTTWIGIHIQRRSHFFCVKYASSDEYLLSAIEYYRNLYSNVSFIVASDDRRYCRNLFRNQANVFLTPKSFSEADDLIALSFCQHSIVTGGTFGWWAAYLADGLVIHDKVYPSLCKQHEHYYPPWFLIP
;
A
#
# COMPACT_ATOMS: atom_id res chain seq x y z
N MET A 1 -28.06 47.15 -40.79
CA MET A 1 -28.16 47.05 -39.31
C MET A 1 -28.99 45.82 -38.98
N LEU A 2 -28.32 44.68 -38.79
CA LEU A 2 -28.92 43.43 -38.32
C LEU A 2 -28.39 43.23 -36.90
N ASN A 3 -29.15 43.68 -35.89
CA ASN A 3 -28.87 43.35 -34.49
C ASN A 3 -29.75 42.18 -34.10
N SER A 4 -29.10 41.03 -33.97
CA SER A 4 -29.63 39.77 -33.49
C SER A 4 -30.09 39.87 -32.04
N ILE A 5 -31.28 39.34 -31.79
CA ILE A 5 -31.77 38.90 -30.48
C ILE A 5 -30.86 37.75 -30.02
N ILE A 6 -30.12 37.94 -28.93
CA ILE A 6 -29.57 36.83 -28.15
C ILE A 6 -30.05 37.05 -26.71
N ASN A 7 -31.14 36.35 -26.37
CA ASN A 7 -31.62 36.19 -25.00
C ASN A 7 -30.57 35.42 -24.21
N ASN A 8 -29.80 36.13 -23.40
CA ASN A 8 -28.85 35.54 -22.46
C ASN A 8 -29.61 35.04 -21.23
N THR A 9 -30.29 33.90 -21.36
CA THR A 9 -30.86 33.17 -20.22
C THR A 9 -29.85 32.13 -19.76
N ALA A 10 -28.76 32.60 -19.15
CA ALA A 10 -27.89 31.71 -18.40
C ALA A 10 -28.63 31.31 -17.10
N THR A 11 -29.26 30.13 -17.12
CA THR A 11 -29.77 29.48 -15.90
C THR A 11 -28.67 29.41 -14.84
N PRO A 12 -28.93 29.81 -13.59
CA PRO A 12 -27.92 29.76 -12.54
C PRO A 12 -27.51 28.31 -12.31
N ILE A 13 -26.25 27.98 -12.65
CA ILE A 13 -25.68 26.67 -12.43
C ILE A 13 -25.56 26.48 -10.91
N THR A 14 -26.48 25.71 -10.34
CA THR A 14 -26.46 25.39 -8.91
C THR A 14 -25.35 24.37 -8.68
N ARG A 15 -24.27 24.77 -8.00
CA ARG A 15 -23.13 23.88 -7.74
C ARG A 15 -23.45 22.91 -6.62
N THR A 16 -23.66 21.64 -6.93
CA THR A 16 -23.82 20.59 -5.92
C THR A 16 -22.47 19.93 -5.62
N MET A 17 -22.04 19.95 -4.36
CA MET A 17 -20.80 19.32 -3.92
C MET A 17 -21.09 17.91 -3.38
N GLN A 18 -20.44 16.89 -3.94
CA GLN A 18 -20.51 15.52 -3.45
C GLN A 18 -19.13 15.05 -2.99
N SER A 19 -19.02 14.65 -1.73
CA SER A 19 -17.80 14.07 -1.18
C SER A 19 -17.87 12.54 -1.30
N VAL A 20 -16.84 11.94 -1.90
CA VAL A 20 -16.74 10.47 -2.04
C VAL A 20 -15.54 9.98 -1.26
N VAL A 21 -15.80 9.15 -0.25
CA VAL A 21 -14.80 8.53 0.65
C VAL A 21 -15.18 7.08 0.88
N CYS A 22 -14.27 6.15 0.60
CA CYS A 22 -14.46 4.70 0.73
C CYS A 22 -15.71 4.12 0.04
N GLN A 23 -16.25 4.80 -0.96
CA GLN A 23 -17.46 4.39 -1.65
C GLN A 23 -17.15 4.22 -3.12
N TYR A 24 -17.58 3.10 -3.69
CA TYR A 24 -17.54 2.90 -5.13
C TYR A 24 -18.69 3.65 -5.79
N VAL A 25 -18.36 4.59 -6.68
CA VAL A 25 -19.34 5.36 -7.47
C VAL A 25 -19.11 5.05 -8.96
N PRO A 26 -19.82 4.07 -9.54
CA PRO A 26 -19.58 3.59 -10.91
C PRO A 26 -19.65 4.70 -11.97
N GLU A 27 -20.46 5.72 -11.73
CA GLU A 27 -20.67 6.87 -12.62
C GLU A 27 -19.35 7.57 -12.93
N LEU A 28 -18.44 7.67 -11.94
CA LEU A 28 -17.13 8.33 -12.08
C LEU A 28 -16.19 7.67 -13.09
N LYS A 29 -16.50 6.44 -13.55
CA LYS A 29 -15.73 5.77 -14.60
C LYS A 29 -16.12 6.17 -16.03
N ARG A 30 -17.24 6.89 -16.21
CA ARG A 30 -17.73 7.29 -17.54
C ARG A 30 -16.98 8.53 -18.05
N PRO A 31 -16.70 8.65 -19.35
CA PRO A 31 -16.27 9.92 -19.92
C PRO A 31 -17.29 11.01 -19.57
N ASN A 32 -16.82 12.18 -19.14
CA ASN A 32 -17.68 13.31 -18.71
C ASN A 32 -18.65 12.95 -17.56
N ALA A 33 -18.26 12.03 -16.67
CA ALA A 33 -19.05 11.61 -15.51
C ALA A 33 -19.53 12.75 -14.61
N ILE A 34 -18.81 13.87 -14.61
CA ILE A 34 -19.15 15.07 -13.85
C ILE A 34 -20.03 15.92 -14.76
N SER A 35 -21.35 15.87 -14.50
CA SER A 35 -22.32 16.70 -15.21
C SER A 35 -22.07 18.20 -14.94
N LEU A 36 -22.41 19.04 -15.91
CA LEU A 36 -22.29 20.49 -15.78
C LEU A 36 -23.04 20.96 -14.51
N GLY A 37 -22.33 21.61 -13.59
CA GLY A 37 -22.89 22.08 -12.32
C GLY A 37 -22.71 21.15 -11.11
N HIS A 38 -22.13 19.97 -11.29
CA HIS A 38 -21.71 19.14 -10.15
C HIS A 38 -20.21 19.32 -9.89
N ILE A 39 -19.82 19.38 -8.63
CA ILE A 39 -18.43 19.34 -8.19
C ILE A 39 -18.27 18.08 -7.33
N PHE A 40 -17.50 17.13 -7.84
CA PHE A 40 -17.09 15.96 -7.06
C PHE A 40 -15.78 16.28 -6.35
N GLU A 41 -15.83 16.28 -5.03
CA GLU A 41 -14.66 16.47 -4.20
C GLU A 41 -14.18 15.12 -3.69
N LEU A 42 -13.04 14.66 -4.21
CA LEU A 42 -12.34 13.50 -3.68
C LEU A 42 -11.67 13.92 -2.38
N ARG A 43 -12.29 13.59 -1.25
CA ARG A 43 -11.76 13.94 0.08
C ARG A 43 -10.88 12.82 0.62
N GLY A 44 -9.60 13.13 0.77
CA GLY A 44 -8.62 12.24 1.37
C GLY A 44 -8.17 11.10 0.45
N TYR A 45 -7.29 10.27 0.99
CA TYR A 45 -6.61 9.19 0.27
C TYR A 45 -7.42 7.88 0.17
N TRP A 46 -8.67 7.91 0.64
CA TRP A 46 -9.50 6.75 0.91
C TRP A 46 -10.49 6.53 -0.23
N GLN A 47 -9.99 5.98 -1.33
CA GLN A 47 -10.80 5.70 -2.51
C GLN A 47 -11.03 4.20 -2.66
N SER A 48 -12.21 3.84 -3.18
CA SER A 48 -12.54 2.45 -3.44
C SER A 48 -11.61 1.87 -4.52
N TYR A 49 -10.93 0.76 -4.22
CA TYR A 49 -10.02 0.12 -5.17
C TYR A 49 -10.73 -0.30 -6.46
N LEU A 50 -12.04 -0.56 -6.37
CA LEU A 50 -12.88 -0.87 -7.52
C LEU A 50 -12.80 0.19 -8.63
N HIS A 51 -12.43 1.44 -8.33
CA HIS A 51 -12.24 2.48 -9.36
C HIS A 51 -11.10 2.14 -10.33
N PHE A 52 -10.01 1.57 -9.83
CA PHE A 52 -8.77 1.39 -10.58
C PHE A 52 -8.32 -0.07 -10.69
N HIS A 53 -8.96 -1.01 -10.00
CA HIS A 53 -8.55 -2.42 -9.97
C HIS A 53 -8.53 -3.08 -11.35
N LYS A 54 -9.42 -2.66 -12.27
CA LYS A 54 -9.38 -3.13 -13.67
C LYS A 54 -8.06 -2.82 -14.41
N HIS A 55 -7.25 -1.91 -13.87
CA HIS A 55 -5.93 -1.53 -14.36
C HIS A 55 -4.80 -2.01 -13.42
N SER A 56 -5.06 -2.98 -12.54
CA SER A 56 -4.08 -3.49 -11.56
C SER A 56 -2.76 -3.89 -12.22
N TYR A 57 -2.83 -4.61 -13.34
CA TYR A 57 -1.66 -5.03 -14.10
C TYR A 57 -0.80 -3.82 -14.53
N GLU A 58 -1.40 -2.78 -15.11
CA GLU A 58 -0.66 -1.58 -15.54
C GLU A 58 -0.11 -0.79 -14.34
N LEU A 59 -0.90 -0.68 -13.27
CA LEU A 59 -0.50 -0.02 -12.04
C LEU A 59 0.73 -0.70 -11.43
N GLN A 60 0.69 -2.02 -11.29
CA GLN A 60 1.74 -2.81 -10.66
C GLN A 60 2.99 -2.95 -11.56
N ASN A 61 2.81 -3.13 -12.88
CA ASN A 61 3.91 -3.49 -13.78
C ASN A 61 4.50 -2.31 -14.58
N HIS A 62 3.79 -1.18 -14.69
CA HIS A 62 4.21 -0.07 -15.56
C HIS A 62 4.20 1.31 -14.87
N ILE A 63 3.28 1.56 -13.94
CA ILE A 63 3.13 2.88 -13.30
C ILE A 63 3.91 2.96 -11.99
N PHE A 64 3.67 2.03 -11.07
CA PHE A 64 4.31 2.00 -9.75
C PHE A 64 5.57 1.14 -9.76
N VAL A 65 6.46 1.41 -10.70
CA VAL A 65 7.77 0.77 -10.80
C VAL A 65 8.89 1.72 -10.38
N ALA A 66 9.89 1.16 -9.72
CA ALA A 66 11.05 1.91 -9.27
C ALA A 66 11.97 2.28 -10.44
N ARG A 67 12.62 3.45 -10.36
CA ARG A 67 13.74 3.79 -11.25
C ARG A 67 14.96 2.97 -10.87
N GLN A 68 15.85 2.75 -11.84
CA GLN A 68 17.06 1.93 -11.66
C GLN A 68 17.87 2.25 -10.39
N PRO A 69 18.16 3.52 -10.04
CA PRO A 69 18.93 3.81 -8.83
C PRO A 69 18.21 3.40 -7.53
N VAL A 70 16.88 3.43 -7.53
CA VAL A 70 16.06 3.00 -6.39
C VAL A 70 16.05 1.47 -6.32
N ILE A 71 15.93 0.77 -7.45
CA ILE A 71 16.04 -0.70 -7.49
C ILE A 71 17.39 -1.12 -6.93
N GLU A 72 18.49 -0.54 -7.39
CA GLU A 72 19.85 -0.85 -6.92
C GLU A 72 20.03 -0.57 -5.43
N LYS A 73 19.50 0.56 -4.95
CA LYS A 73 19.58 0.95 -3.54
C LYS A 73 18.79 -0.02 -2.66
N VAL A 74 17.54 -0.30 -3.02
CA VAL A 74 16.62 -1.12 -2.21
C VAL A 74 17.01 -2.60 -2.26
N SER A 75 17.42 -3.11 -3.42
CA SER A 75 17.80 -4.53 -3.59
C SER A 75 18.98 -4.94 -2.70
N LYS A 76 19.88 -4.01 -2.37
CA LYS A 76 20.97 -4.25 -1.41
C LYS A 76 20.47 -4.71 -0.04
N LEU A 77 19.31 -4.23 0.43
CA LEU A 77 18.71 -4.69 1.68
C LEU A 77 18.46 -6.20 1.63
N PHE A 78 17.76 -6.66 0.60
CA PHE A 78 17.40 -8.07 0.42
C PHE A 78 18.62 -8.95 0.19
N ILE A 79 19.54 -8.53 -0.69
CA ILE A 79 20.77 -9.30 -0.99
C ILE A 79 21.63 -9.47 0.26
N ASN A 80 21.78 -8.41 1.08
CA ASN A 80 22.57 -8.48 2.31
C ASN A 80 21.90 -9.39 3.35
N ILE A 81 20.57 -9.33 3.50
CA ILE A 81 19.84 -10.24 4.38
C ILE A 81 19.99 -11.70 3.89
N TYR A 82 19.89 -11.93 2.57
CA TYR A 82 20.12 -13.23 1.95
C TYR A 82 21.50 -13.79 2.31
N GLU A 83 22.54 -12.98 2.12
CA GLU A 83 23.92 -13.36 2.40
C GLU A 83 24.12 -13.69 3.88
N GLN A 84 23.56 -12.88 4.78
CA GLN A 84 23.65 -13.10 6.22
C GLN A 84 22.89 -14.35 6.69
N GLN A 85 21.69 -14.59 6.15
CA GLN A 85 20.84 -15.71 6.59
C GLN A 85 21.27 -17.06 5.99
N PHE A 86 21.78 -17.05 4.75
CA PHE A 86 22.02 -18.29 3.99
C PHE A 86 23.48 -18.52 3.63
N ASN A 87 24.40 -17.67 4.09
CA ASN A 87 25.82 -17.70 3.76
C ASN A 87 26.07 -17.80 2.24
N PHE A 88 25.21 -17.11 1.47
CA PHE A 88 25.18 -17.16 0.01
C PHE A 88 24.68 -15.82 -0.53
N ARG A 89 25.46 -15.22 -1.45
CA ARG A 89 25.10 -13.96 -2.10
C ARG A 89 24.39 -14.25 -3.43
N PRO A 90 23.08 -14.01 -3.56
CA PRO A 90 22.37 -14.26 -4.80
C PRO A 90 22.78 -13.29 -5.91
N GLN A 91 22.86 -13.81 -7.14
CA GLN A 91 23.09 -13.02 -8.35
C GLN A 91 21.76 -12.70 -9.02
N PHE A 92 21.02 -11.76 -8.44
CA PHE A 92 19.76 -11.28 -9.01
C PHE A 92 20.00 -10.18 -10.03
N SER A 93 19.20 -10.16 -11.11
CA SER A 93 19.18 -9.03 -12.03
C SER A 93 18.43 -7.89 -11.35
N LEU A 94 18.97 -6.69 -11.53
CA LEU A 94 18.40 -5.45 -10.99
C LEU A 94 17.81 -4.58 -12.10
N ASP A 95 17.72 -5.09 -13.34
CA ASP A 95 17.34 -4.31 -14.53
C ASP A 95 15.88 -3.84 -14.50
N ASN A 96 15.04 -4.59 -13.79
CA ASN A 96 13.62 -4.34 -13.74
C ASN A 96 13.04 -4.69 -12.37
N HIS A 97 12.14 -3.84 -11.87
CA HIS A 97 11.43 -4.02 -10.61
C HIS A 97 10.75 -5.40 -10.51
N GLN A 98 10.01 -5.78 -11.55
CA GLN A 98 9.26 -7.04 -11.58
C GLN A 98 10.18 -8.24 -11.69
N LEU A 99 11.29 -8.11 -12.42
CA LEU A 99 12.28 -9.17 -12.49
C LEU A 99 12.89 -9.46 -11.12
N PHE A 100 13.31 -8.41 -10.39
CA PHE A 100 13.85 -8.57 -9.05
C PHE A 100 12.83 -9.19 -8.08
N LYS A 101 11.59 -8.67 -8.08
CA LYS A 101 10.47 -9.22 -7.28
C LYS A 101 10.24 -10.70 -7.58
N LYS A 102 10.20 -11.07 -8.87
CA LYS A 102 10.04 -12.45 -9.32
C LYS A 102 11.18 -13.33 -8.84
N GLN A 103 12.44 -12.89 -8.97
CA GLN A 103 13.61 -13.65 -8.51
C GLN A 103 13.61 -13.88 -6.99
N LEU A 104 13.16 -12.91 -6.20
CA LEU A 104 12.95 -13.09 -4.76
C LEU A 104 11.93 -14.20 -4.48
N ALA A 105 10.80 -14.21 -5.17
CA ALA A 105 9.77 -15.24 -4.99
C ALA A 105 10.23 -16.65 -5.46
N GLU A 106 10.91 -16.73 -6.61
CA GLU A 106 11.32 -18.00 -7.21
C GLU A 106 12.52 -18.67 -6.52
N SER A 107 13.30 -17.90 -5.76
CA SER A 107 14.43 -18.43 -4.99
C SER A 107 14.02 -19.48 -3.93
N LYS A 108 12.76 -19.44 -3.46
CA LYS A 108 12.14 -20.38 -2.49
C LYS A 108 12.92 -20.60 -1.19
N ARG A 109 13.88 -19.74 -0.84
CA ARG A 109 14.65 -19.85 0.42
C ARG A 109 13.92 -19.23 1.60
N THR A 110 13.21 -18.14 1.38
CA THR A 110 12.37 -17.46 2.36
C THR A 110 11.20 -16.77 1.67
N THR A 111 10.06 -16.74 2.35
CA THR A 111 8.92 -15.91 1.95
C THR A 111 9.09 -14.52 2.54
N TRP A 112 9.12 -13.49 1.69
CA TRP A 112 9.25 -12.11 2.13
C TRP A 112 7.89 -11.52 2.47
N ILE A 113 7.77 -10.99 3.69
CA ILE A 113 6.55 -10.36 4.19
C ILE A 113 6.86 -8.90 4.52
N GLY A 114 6.19 -7.98 3.84
CA GLY A 114 6.29 -6.55 4.15
C GLY A 114 5.43 -6.21 5.36
N ILE A 115 5.96 -5.48 6.33
CA ILE A 115 5.20 -4.94 7.46
C ILE A 115 5.23 -3.42 7.39
N HIS A 116 4.06 -2.81 7.24
CA HIS A 116 3.93 -1.36 7.36
C HIS A 116 3.25 -0.96 8.68
N ILE A 117 3.96 -0.20 9.51
CA ILE A 117 3.49 0.27 10.82
C ILE A 117 3.40 1.80 10.83
N GLN A 118 2.19 2.35 10.86
CA GLN A 118 1.91 3.76 11.08
C GLN A 118 1.46 3.98 12.52
N ARG A 119 2.14 4.87 13.26
CA ARG A 119 1.79 5.21 14.65
C ARG A 119 1.72 6.71 14.92
N ARG A 120 2.53 7.50 14.22
CA ARG A 120 2.71 8.94 14.39
C ARG A 120 2.22 9.66 13.14
N SER A 121 0.91 9.68 12.96
CA SER A 121 0.29 10.55 11.96
C SER A 121 -0.37 11.71 12.67
N HIS A 122 -0.16 12.92 12.14
CA HIS A 122 -0.86 14.14 12.56
C HIS A 122 -2.40 14.02 12.50
N PHE A 123 -2.93 12.96 11.87
CA PHE A 123 -4.35 12.68 11.69
C PHE A 123 -4.90 11.57 12.59
N PHE A 124 -4.06 10.82 13.30
CA PHE A 124 -4.50 9.70 14.14
C PHE A 124 -4.16 9.95 15.61
N CYS A 125 -5.20 10.11 16.42
CA CYS A 125 -5.09 9.88 17.86
C CYS A 125 -4.48 8.49 18.09
N VAL A 126 -3.62 8.36 19.10
CA VAL A 126 -3.01 7.09 19.56
C VAL A 126 -4.04 5.97 19.74
N LYS A 127 -5.31 6.32 19.95
CA LYS A 127 -6.48 5.42 20.03
C LYS A 127 -6.67 4.52 18.79
N TYR A 128 -6.17 4.89 17.62
CA TYR A 128 -6.29 4.09 16.39
C TYR A 128 -5.00 3.38 15.98
N ALA A 129 -3.98 3.41 16.84
CA ALA A 129 -2.77 2.62 16.60
C ALA A 129 -3.10 1.13 16.74
N SER A 130 -2.59 0.34 15.80
CA SER A 130 -2.68 -1.11 15.89
C SER A 130 -1.98 -1.64 17.15
N SER A 131 -2.55 -2.70 17.72
CA SER A 131 -2.03 -3.28 18.95
C SER A 131 -0.77 -4.12 18.70
N ASP A 132 0.03 -4.29 19.75
CA ASP A 132 1.21 -5.15 19.73
C ASP A 132 0.78 -6.61 19.48
N GLU A 133 -0.35 -7.03 20.08
CA GLU A 133 -0.92 -8.37 19.91
C GLU A 133 -1.29 -8.66 18.46
N TYR A 134 -1.87 -7.69 17.75
CA TYR A 134 -2.19 -7.82 16.33
C TYR A 134 -0.92 -8.05 15.51
N LEU A 135 0.10 -7.20 15.68
CA LEU A 135 1.34 -7.29 14.91
C LEU A 135 2.07 -8.63 15.15
N LEU A 136 2.13 -9.06 16.41
CA LEU A 136 2.76 -10.32 16.79
C LEU A 136 1.96 -11.53 16.30
N SER A 137 0.63 -11.50 16.38
CA SER A 137 -0.23 -12.57 15.86
C SER A 137 -0.17 -12.67 14.34
N ALA A 138 -0.07 -11.54 13.63
CA ALA A 138 0.07 -11.52 12.18
C ALA A 138 1.44 -12.09 11.72
N ILE A 139 2.52 -11.82 12.46
CA ILE A 139 3.82 -12.46 12.24
C ILE A 139 3.69 -13.98 12.42
N GLU A 140 3.03 -14.40 13.49
CA GLU A 140 2.87 -15.83 13.80
C GLU A 140 1.99 -16.55 12.77
N TYR A 141 0.96 -15.89 12.24
CA TYR A 141 0.17 -16.42 11.14
C TYR A 141 1.05 -16.79 9.93
N TYR A 142 1.93 -15.88 9.49
CA TYR A 142 2.80 -16.16 8.34
C TYR A 142 3.85 -17.22 8.63
N ARG A 143 4.36 -17.30 9.87
CA ARG A 143 5.27 -18.38 10.30
C ARG A 143 4.60 -19.75 10.28
N ASN A 144 3.33 -19.82 10.62
CA ASN A 144 2.57 -21.07 10.53
C ASN A 144 2.21 -21.44 9.09
N LEU A 145 2.06 -20.44 8.21
CA LEU A 145 1.71 -20.65 6.80
C LEU A 145 2.92 -21.05 5.94
N TYR A 146 4.13 -20.58 6.27
CA TYR A 146 5.34 -20.75 5.45
C TYR A 146 6.51 -21.31 6.26
N SER A 147 7.27 -22.23 5.66
CA SER A 147 8.37 -22.93 6.32
C SER A 147 9.56 -22.03 6.70
N ASN A 148 9.81 -20.96 5.94
CA ASN A 148 10.81 -19.94 6.28
C ASN A 148 10.32 -18.56 5.85
N VAL A 149 10.43 -17.58 6.75
CA VAL A 149 9.85 -16.25 6.58
C VAL A 149 10.83 -15.18 7.02
N SER A 150 10.94 -14.14 6.20
CA SER A 150 11.71 -12.93 6.50
C SER A 150 10.80 -11.71 6.37
N PHE A 151 10.80 -10.87 7.40
CA PHE A 151 9.93 -9.71 7.50
C PHE A 151 10.71 -8.43 7.24
N ILE A 152 10.23 -7.58 6.34
CA ILE A 152 10.77 -6.24 6.08
C ILE A 152 9.84 -5.19 6.68
N VAL A 153 10.33 -4.39 7.62
CA VAL A 153 9.51 -3.44 8.39
C VAL A 153 9.81 -2.01 7.98
N ALA A 154 8.80 -1.30 7.48
CA ALA A 154 8.81 0.14 7.29
C ALA A 154 7.84 0.80 8.30
N SER A 155 8.28 1.91 8.91
CA SER A 155 7.49 2.59 9.94
C SER A 155 7.93 4.02 10.20
N ASP A 156 6.97 4.88 10.50
CA ASP A 156 7.17 6.22 11.05
C ASP A 156 7.68 6.23 12.51
N ASP A 157 7.58 5.09 13.22
CA ASP A 157 8.11 4.89 14.56
C ASP A 157 9.06 3.68 14.65
N ARG A 158 10.28 3.90 14.13
CA ARG A 158 11.36 2.91 14.16
C ARG A 158 11.81 2.53 15.56
N ARG A 159 11.65 3.42 16.56
CA ARG A 159 12.03 3.12 17.95
C ARG A 159 11.04 2.11 18.54
N TYR A 160 9.75 2.33 18.33
CA TYR A 160 8.72 1.37 18.69
C TYR A 160 8.96 0.01 18.04
N CYS A 161 9.19 -0.02 16.72
CA CYS A 161 9.40 -1.28 16.00
C CYS A 161 10.60 -2.08 16.53
N ARG A 162 11.73 -1.41 16.83
CA ARG A 162 12.90 -2.07 17.44
C ARG A 162 12.58 -2.67 18.81
N ASN A 163 11.77 -1.98 19.61
CA ASN A 163 11.40 -2.49 20.93
C ASN A 163 10.44 -3.67 20.83
N LEU A 164 9.41 -3.56 19.98
CA LEU A 164 8.41 -4.61 19.77
C LEU A 164 9.06 -5.88 19.21
N PHE A 165 9.94 -5.74 18.21
CA PHE A 165 10.53 -6.87 17.49
C PHE A 165 11.90 -7.30 18.00
N ARG A 166 12.37 -6.79 19.15
CA ARG A 166 13.70 -7.09 19.70
C ARG A 166 13.99 -8.59 19.86
N ASN A 167 12.95 -9.39 20.12
CA ASN A 167 13.04 -10.83 20.34
C ASN A 167 12.44 -11.64 19.17
N GLN A 168 12.16 -10.98 18.04
CA GLN A 168 11.60 -11.64 16.86
C GLN A 168 12.70 -11.98 15.86
N ALA A 169 12.86 -13.25 15.54
CA ALA A 169 13.79 -13.69 14.52
C ALA A 169 13.32 -13.25 13.12
N ASN A 170 14.29 -12.98 12.24
CA ASN A 170 14.10 -12.63 10.83
C ASN A 170 13.21 -11.40 10.60
N VAL A 171 13.21 -10.43 11.53
CA VAL A 171 12.51 -9.15 11.37
C VAL A 171 13.53 -8.03 11.15
N PHE A 172 13.49 -7.41 9.98
CA PHE A 172 14.48 -6.43 9.53
C PHE A 172 13.79 -5.09 9.25
N LEU A 173 14.21 -4.03 9.94
CA LEU A 173 13.75 -2.68 9.62
C LEU A 173 14.46 -2.17 8.36
N THR A 174 13.74 -1.45 7.50
CA THR A 174 14.35 -0.73 6.37
C THR A 174 15.43 0.23 6.87
N PRO A 175 16.47 0.59 6.09
CA PRO A 175 17.52 1.52 6.53
C PRO A 175 16.98 2.92 6.87
N LYS A 176 17.62 3.63 7.81
CA LYS A 176 17.28 5.05 8.11
C LYS A 176 17.48 5.99 6.91
N SER A 177 18.30 5.59 5.93
CA SER A 177 18.57 6.35 4.71
C SER A 177 17.51 6.15 3.63
N PHE A 178 16.50 5.32 3.88
CA PHE A 178 15.37 5.15 2.97
C PHE A 178 14.41 6.32 3.14
N SER A 179 13.98 6.86 2.00
CA SER A 179 12.81 7.73 1.90
C SER A 179 11.52 6.90 1.96
N GLU A 180 10.37 7.56 2.08
CA GLU A 180 9.07 6.91 2.00
C GLU A 180 8.88 6.17 0.67
N ALA A 181 9.44 6.71 -0.42
CA ALA A 181 9.44 6.04 -1.71
C ALA A 181 10.29 4.75 -1.69
N ASP A 182 11.48 4.79 -1.07
CA ASP A 182 12.32 3.59 -0.94
C ASP A 182 11.64 2.51 -0.07
N ASP A 183 10.95 2.92 1.00
CA ASP A 183 10.16 2.02 1.86
C ASP A 183 9.01 1.38 1.07
N LEU A 184 8.27 2.17 0.28
CA LEU A 184 7.18 1.66 -0.56
C LEU A 184 7.69 0.61 -1.56
N ILE A 185 8.82 0.90 -2.21
CA ILE A 185 9.46 -0.04 -3.13
C ILE A 185 9.94 -1.31 -2.41
N ALA A 186 10.58 -1.17 -1.24
CA ALA A 186 11.02 -2.33 -0.45
C ALA A 186 9.84 -3.23 -0.08
N LEU A 187 8.73 -2.66 0.37
CA LEU A 187 7.54 -3.44 0.70
C LEU A 187 6.90 -4.08 -0.54
N SER A 188 6.88 -3.40 -1.69
CA SER A 188 6.32 -3.94 -2.94
C SER A 188 7.10 -5.13 -3.51
N PHE A 189 8.36 -5.30 -3.13
CA PHE A 189 9.16 -6.48 -3.48
C PHE A 189 8.78 -7.74 -2.68
N CYS A 190 8.06 -7.58 -1.56
CA CYS A 190 7.63 -8.71 -0.74
C CYS A 190 6.48 -9.47 -1.41
N GLN A 191 6.32 -10.76 -1.07
CA GLN A 191 5.23 -11.60 -1.59
C GLN A 191 3.91 -11.37 -0.86
N HIS A 192 3.94 -11.03 0.43
CA HIS A 192 2.76 -10.80 1.24
C HIS A 192 2.94 -9.60 2.16
N SER A 193 1.89 -9.20 2.87
CA SER A 193 1.92 -8.02 3.72
C SER A 193 1.18 -8.16 5.04
N ILE A 194 1.68 -7.42 6.03
CA ILE A 194 1.01 -7.06 7.28
C ILE A 194 0.90 -5.54 7.28
N VAL A 195 -0.31 -5.01 7.40
CA VAL A 195 -0.51 -3.55 7.38
C VAL A 195 -1.26 -3.10 8.63
N THR A 196 -0.78 -2.02 9.21
CA THR A 196 -1.54 -1.23 10.18
C THR A 196 -2.37 -0.18 9.47
N GLY A 197 -3.03 0.65 10.26
CA GLY A 197 -3.82 1.71 9.71
C GLY A 197 -3.05 2.77 8.93
N GLY A 198 -3.23 2.82 7.61
CA GLY A 198 -2.84 3.95 6.77
C GLY A 198 -3.02 3.65 5.29
N THR A 199 -3.10 4.68 4.46
CA THR A 199 -3.14 4.51 3.00
C THR A 199 -1.80 4.07 2.43
N PHE A 200 -0.69 4.43 3.09
CA PHE A 200 0.64 3.97 2.70
C PHE A 200 0.75 2.44 2.74
N GLY A 201 0.39 1.83 3.88
CA GLY A 201 0.41 0.38 4.03
C GLY A 201 -0.54 -0.30 3.04
N TRP A 202 -1.73 0.27 2.83
CA TRP A 202 -2.69 -0.23 1.85
C TRP A 202 -2.09 -0.29 0.44
N TRP A 203 -1.43 0.79 -0.03
CA TRP A 203 -0.78 0.82 -1.34
C TRP A 203 0.41 -0.12 -1.42
N ALA A 204 1.25 -0.16 -0.38
CA ALA A 204 2.38 -1.09 -0.32
C ALA A 204 1.93 -2.55 -0.50
N ALA A 205 0.87 -2.94 0.20
CA ALA A 205 0.30 -4.27 0.13
C ALA A 205 -0.40 -4.57 -1.21
N TYR A 206 -1.10 -3.57 -1.77
CA TYR A 206 -1.70 -3.69 -3.11
C TYR A 206 -0.64 -3.89 -4.20
N LEU A 207 0.52 -3.25 -4.08
CA LEU A 207 1.65 -3.40 -5.01
C LEU A 207 2.45 -4.69 -4.78
N ALA A 208 2.49 -5.19 -3.55
CA ALA A 208 3.05 -6.50 -3.22
C ALA A 208 2.25 -7.65 -3.87
N ASP A 209 0.94 -7.46 -4.09
CA ASP A 209 0.08 -8.38 -4.85
C ASP A 209 0.04 -9.80 -4.28
N GLY A 210 -0.19 -9.90 -2.97
CA GLY A 210 -0.39 -11.18 -2.32
C GLY A 210 -1.33 -11.09 -1.13
N LEU A 211 -1.31 -12.11 -0.28
CA LEU A 211 -2.08 -12.12 0.96
C LEU A 211 -1.74 -10.90 1.82
N VAL A 212 -2.76 -10.27 2.38
CA VAL A 212 -2.60 -9.13 3.29
C VAL A 212 -3.33 -9.41 4.59
N ILE A 213 -2.63 -9.28 5.70
CA ILE A 213 -3.24 -9.25 7.03
C ILE A 213 -3.36 -7.79 7.43
N HIS A 214 -4.55 -7.36 7.82
CA HIS A 214 -4.77 -6.01 8.33
C HIS A 214 -5.56 -5.98 9.63
N ASP A 215 -5.34 -4.95 10.42
CA ASP A 215 -6.00 -4.79 11.72
C ASP A 215 -7.48 -4.35 11.56
N LYS A 216 -8.33 -4.81 12.47
CA LYS A 216 -9.72 -4.36 12.67
C LYS A 216 -9.81 -2.90 13.11
N VAL A 217 -8.77 -2.38 13.79
CA VAL A 217 -8.76 -1.05 14.42
C VAL A 217 -8.72 0.11 13.42
N TYR A 218 -8.50 -0.15 12.12
CA TYR A 218 -8.48 0.92 11.11
C TYR A 218 -9.87 1.57 10.94
N PRO A 219 -9.97 2.91 10.90
CA PRO A 219 -11.24 3.59 11.11
C PRO A 219 -12.23 3.33 9.98
N SER A 220 -13.22 2.50 10.29
CA SER A 220 -14.67 2.76 10.42
C SER A 220 -15.36 3.96 9.75
N LEU A 221 -14.64 4.87 9.05
CA LEU A 221 -15.28 5.85 8.17
C LEU A 221 -15.83 5.18 6.90
N CYS A 222 -15.18 4.09 6.47
CA CYS A 222 -15.63 3.27 5.36
C CYS A 222 -16.78 2.35 5.81
N LYS A 223 -18.03 2.78 5.64
CA LYS A 223 -19.20 1.93 5.98
C LYS A 223 -19.25 0.63 5.16
N GLN A 224 -18.73 0.67 3.93
CA GLN A 224 -18.62 -0.47 3.02
C GLN A 224 -17.16 -0.94 2.98
N HIS A 225 -16.80 -1.80 3.93
CA HIS A 225 -15.42 -2.28 4.06
C HIS A 225 -14.93 -2.97 2.78
N GLU A 226 -15.82 -3.71 2.11
CA GLU A 226 -15.58 -4.43 0.86
C GLU A 226 -15.29 -3.52 -0.34
N HIS A 227 -15.61 -2.22 -0.26
CA HIS A 227 -15.24 -1.24 -1.28
C HIS A 227 -13.84 -0.69 -1.07
N TYR A 228 -13.35 -0.71 0.15
CA TYR A 228 -12.02 -0.20 0.49
C TYR A 228 -10.98 -1.30 0.57
N TYR A 229 -11.32 -2.42 1.20
CA TYR A 229 -10.46 -3.59 1.32
C TYR A 229 -10.81 -4.62 0.26
N PRO A 230 -9.85 -4.97 -0.61
CA PRO A 230 -10.02 -6.09 -1.50
C PRO A 230 -10.21 -7.41 -0.72
N PRO A 231 -10.86 -8.43 -1.30
CA PRO A 231 -11.16 -9.68 -0.60
C PRO A 231 -9.93 -10.47 -0.14
N TRP A 232 -8.74 -10.21 -0.70
CA TRP A 232 -7.48 -10.80 -0.26
C TRP A 232 -6.80 -10.04 0.90
N PHE A 233 -7.42 -8.96 1.37
CA PHE A 233 -7.07 -8.29 2.62
C PHE A 233 -7.89 -8.94 3.74
N LEU A 234 -7.26 -9.89 4.43
CA LEU A 234 -7.87 -10.63 5.52
C LEU A 234 -7.83 -9.82 6.81
N ILE A 235 -8.98 -9.83 7.47
CA ILE A 235 -9.14 -9.36 8.84
C ILE A 235 -9.12 -10.60 9.74
N PRO A 236 -8.06 -10.81 10.54
CA PRO A 236 -8.05 -11.85 11.56
C PRO A 236 -9.05 -11.51 12.68
#